data_AF-A0AAE9NGW9-F1
#
_entry.id   AF-A0AAE9NGW9-F1
#
_cell.length_a   1.000
_cell.length_b   1.000
_cell.length_c   1.000
_cell.angle_alpha   90.00
_cell.angle_beta   90.00
_cell.angle_gamma   90.00
#
_symmetry.space_group_name_H-M   'P 1'
#
loop_
_entity.id
_entity.type
_entity.pdbx_description
1 polymer ?
#
loop_
_entity_poly.entity_id
_entity_poly.type
_entity_poly.pdbx_seq_one_letter_code
_entity_poly.pdbx_strand_id
1 'polypeptide(L)'
;MRAIATKLKLSRPSEANELVELADELRRRSSIGTRAAATSTPMTPELAQDIRDYAKANPGLSQQAIAEAFNVNHGRVSEAIRGKRA
;
A
#
# COMPACT_ATOMS: atom_id res chain seq x y z
N MET A 1 -17.50 -11.73 -8.44
CA MET A 1 -18.35 -12.23 -7.35
C MET A 1 -19.85 -12.26 -7.69
N ARG A 2 -20.49 -11.15 -8.12
CA ARG A 2 -21.96 -11.11 -8.31
C ARG A 2 -22.54 -12.05 -9.39
N ALA A 3 -21.83 -12.33 -10.49
CA ALA A 3 -22.38 -13.17 -11.57
C ALA A 3 -22.30 -14.69 -11.30
N ILE A 4 -21.33 -15.14 -10.50
CA ILE A 4 -21.13 -16.58 -10.20
C ILE A 4 -22.15 -17.07 -9.16
N ALA A 5 -22.40 -16.26 -8.13
CA ALA A 5 -23.37 -16.58 -7.07
C ALA A 5 -24.81 -16.70 -7.60
N THR A 6 -25.20 -15.89 -8.60
CA THR A 6 -26.54 -15.95 -9.22
C THR A 6 -26.74 -17.24 -10.01
N LYS A 7 -25.68 -17.74 -10.69
CA LYS A 7 -25.74 -18.97 -11.47
C LYS A 7 -25.82 -20.21 -10.56
N LEU A 8 -25.16 -20.18 -9.40
CA LEU A 8 -25.20 -21.26 -8.40
C LEU A 8 -26.56 -21.34 -7.68
N LYS A 9 -27.18 -20.20 -7.35
CA LYS A 9 -28.51 -20.16 -6.71
C LYS A 9 -29.60 -20.83 -7.53
N LEU A 10 -29.47 -20.83 -8.87
CA LEU A 10 -30.46 -21.44 -9.76
C LEU A 10 -30.28 -22.97 -9.91
N SER A 11 -29.04 -23.47 -9.80
CA SER A 11 -28.73 -24.88 -10.05
C SER A 11 -28.55 -25.71 -8.79
N ARG A 12 -28.02 -25.13 -7.71
CA ARG A 12 -27.69 -25.80 -6.44
C ARG A 12 -27.91 -24.86 -5.25
N PRO A 13 -29.18 -24.65 -4.85
CA PRO A 13 -29.54 -23.64 -3.86
C PRO A 13 -28.99 -23.92 -2.46
N SER A 14 -28.81 -25.18 -2.06
CA SER A 14 -28.21 -25.55 -0.77
C SER A 14 -26.73 -25.17 -0.70
N GLU A 15 -25.95 -25.55 -1.71
CA GLU A 15 -24.52 -25.18 -1.82
C GLU A 15 -24.34 -23.65 -1.86
N ALA A 16 -25.28 -22.94 -2.50
CA ALA A 16 -25.25 -21.48 -2.54
C ALA A 16 -25.50 -20.84 -1.16
N ASN A 17 -26.32 -21.47 -0.31
CA ASN A 17 -26.56 -20.99 1.05
C ASN A 17 -25.35 -21.28 1.96
N GLU A 18 -24.78 -22.48 1.89
CA GLU A 18 -23.56 -22.84 2.62
C GLU A 18 -22.40 -21.88 2.31
N LEU A 19 -22.25 -21.48 1.04
CA LEU A 19 -21.24 -20.50 0.64
C LEU A 19 -21.50 -19.10 1.18
N VAL A 20 -22.76 -18.71 1.35
CA VAL A 20 -23.12 -17.41 1.94
C VAL A 20 -22.80 -17.42 3.43
N GLU A 21 -23.17 -18.49 4.13
CA GLU A 21 -22.85 -18.68 5.56
C GLU A 21 -21.34 -18.66 5.78
N LEU A 22 -20.60 -19.44 4.99
CA LEU A 22 -19.14 -19.48 5.08
C LEU A 22 -18.50 -18.12 4.74
N ALA A 23 -19.05 -17.37 3.79
CA ALA A 23 -18.54 -16.03 3.47
C ALA A 23 -18.77 -15.05 4.63
N ASP A 24 -19.88 -15.18 5.36
CA ASP A 24 -20.17 -14.37 6.55
C ASP A 24 -19.27 -14.77 7.73
N GLU A 25 -19.01 -16.06 7.94
CA GLU A 25 -18.08 -16.55 8.97
C GLU A 25 -16.63 -16.12 8.71
N LEU A 26 -16.19 -16.19 7.45
CA LEU A 26 -14.84 -15.78 7.04
C LEU A 26 -14.70 -14.27 6.86
N ARG A 27 -15.80 -13.51 7.01
CA ARG A 27 -15.76 -12.07 6.87
C ARG A 27 -14.88 -11.50 7.98
N ARG A 28 -13.71 -10.98 7.58
CA ARG A 28 -12.85 -10.23 8.50
C ARG A 28 -13.67 -9.11 9.14
N ARG A 29 -13.54 -8.94 10.47
CA ARG A 29 -14.07 -7.75 11.14
C ARG A 29 -13.63 -6.51 10.37
N SER A 30 -14.59 -5.72 9.92
CA SER A 30 -14.31 -4.41 9.35
C SER A 30 -13.41 -3.65 10.32
N SER A 31 -12.39 -2.97 9.81
CA SER A 31 -11.57 -2.11 10.67
C SER A 31 -12.49 -1.06 11.30
N ILE A 32 -12.79 -1.21 12.59
CA ILE A 32 -13.66 -0.30 13.36
C ILE A 32 -12.96 1.05 13.61
N GLY A 33 -11.67 1.17 13.26
CA GLY A 33 -10.89 2.40 13.43
C GLY A 33 -10.68 3.17 12.11
N THR A 34 -10.53 4.48 12.25
CA THR A 34 -9.91 5.32 11.22
C THR A 34 -8.45 4.88 11.03
N ARG A 35 -7.95 4.97 9.79
CA ARG A 35 -6.53 4.72 9.52
C ARG A 35 -5.68 5.67 10.38
N ALA A 36 -4.60 5.16 10.95
CA ALA A 36 -3.64 5.99 11.67
C ALA A 36 -3.20 7.19 10.79
N ALA A 37 -3.01 8.35 11.42
CA ALA A 37 -2.54 9.54 10.73
C ALA A 37 -1.18 9.28 10.07
N ALA A 38 -0.96 9.87 8.89
CA ALA A 38 0.32 9.79 8.22
C ALA A 38 1.36 10.60 9.00
N THR A 39 2.48 9.95 9.37
CA THR A 39 3.60 10.58 10.09
C THR A 39 4.77 10.96 9.19
N SER A 40 4.88 10.31 8.03
CA SER A 40 5.95 10.59 7.06
C SER A 40 5.69 11.90 6.32
N THR A 41 6.76 12.62 6.00
CA THR A 41 6.69 13.79 5.11
C THR A 41 6.08 13.38 3.75
N PRO A 42 5.10 14.14 3.22
CA PRO A 42 4.60 13.96 1.87
C PRO A 42 5.73 14.09 0.84
N MET A 43 5.78 13.17 -0.12
CA MET A 43 6.76 13.26 -1.21
C MET A 43 6.26 14.24 -2.27
N THR A 44 6.77 15.47 -2.22
CA THR A 44 6.54 16.48 -3.27
C THR A 44 7.65 16.42 -4.32
N PRO A 45 7.45 16.97 -5.53
CA PRO A 45 8.50 17.06 -6.55
C PRO A 45 9.75 17.80 -6.06
N GLU A 46 9.58 18.84 -5.25
CA GLU A 46 10.65 19.64 -4.66
C GLU A 46 11.47 18.80 -3.68
N LEU A 47 10.80 18.09 -2.76
CA LEU A 47 11.47 17.18 -1.82
C LEU A 47 12.23 16.07 -2.55
N ALA A 48 11.69 15.55 -3.65
CA ALA A 48 12.39 14.56 -4.46
C ALA A 48 13.63 15.14 -5.15
N GLN A 49 13.62 16.43 -5.51
CA GLN A 49 14.80 17.13 -6.02
C GLN A 49 15.84 17.31 -4.91
N ASP A 50 15.43 17.76 -3.73
CA ASP A 50 16.31 17.93 -2.58
C ASP A 50 17.00 16.62 -2.19
N ILE A 51 16.26 15.51 -2.17
CA ILE A 51 16.80 14.16 -1.91
C ILE A 51 17.86 13.79 -2.96
N ARG A 52 17.61 14.09 -4.24
CA ARG A 52 18.58 13.79 -5.31
C ARG A 52 19.86 14.59 -5.16
N ASP A 53 19.75 15.87 -4.83
CA ASP A 53 20.91 16.74 -4.68
C ASP A 53 21.69 16.40 -3.40
N TYR A 54 20.99 16.07 -2.32
CA TYR A 54 21.60 15.56 -1.09
C TYR A 54 22.35 14.24 -1.29
N ALA A 55 21.77 13.30 -2.05
CA ALA A 55 22.42 12.02 -2.38
C ALA A 55 23.66 12.22 -3.26
N LYS A 56 23.62 13.16 -4.22
CA LYS A 56 24.79 13.49 -5.06
C LYS A 56 25.91 14.15 -4.25
N ALA A 57 25.56 15.03 -3.33
CA ALA A 57 26.52 15.68 -2.43
C ALA A 57 27.16 14.70 -1.43
N ASN A 58 26.47 13.58 -1.14
CA ASN A 58 26.90 12.60 -0.14
C ASN A 58 26.90 11.16 -0.71
N PRO A 59 27.79 10.83 -1.66
CA PRO A 59 27.75 9.55 -2.38
C PRO A 59 28.00 8.30 -1.51
N GLY A 60 28.55 8.48 -0.30
CA GLY A 60 28.79 7.40 0.66
C GLY A 60 27.66 7.16 1.67
N LEU A 61 26.64 8.03 1.70
CA LEU A 61 25.52 7.86 2.64
C LEU A 61 24.61 6.73 2.20
N SER A 62 24.14 5.95 3.17
CA SER A 62 23.12 4.94 2.93
C SER A 62 21.77 5.62 2.64
N GLN A 63 20.93 4.96 1.85
CA GLN A 63 19.57 5.47 1.57
C GLN A 63 18.71 5.55 2.84
N GLN A 64 19.01 4.72 3.85
CA GLN A 64 18.36 4.81 5.16
C GLN A 64 18.73 6.11 5.88
N ALA A 65 20.01 6.49 5.91
CA ALA A 65 20.45 7.73 6.53
C ALA A 65 19.82 8.96 5.83
N ILE A 66 19.71 8.92 4.51
CA ILE A 66 19.01 9.96 3.73
C ILE A 66 17.51 9.96 4.09
N ALA A 67 16.87 8.80 4.22
CA ALA A 67 15.47 8.69 4.57
C ALA A 67 15.16 9.29 5.96
N GLU A 68 16.04 9.04 6.93
CA GLU A 68 15.97 9.61 8.28
C GLU A 68 16.12 11.13 8.25
N ALA A 69 17.07 11.67 7.46
CA ALA A 69 17.30 13.10 7.31
C ALA A 69 16.07 13.86 6.76
N PHE A 70 15.28 13.23 5.90
CA PHE A 70 14.09 13.85 5.28
C PHE A 70 12.75 13.37 5.88
N ASN A 71 12.78 12.52 6.91
CA ASN A 71 11.60 11.88 7.51
C ASN A 71 10.67 11.22 6.45
N VAL A 72 11.28 10.43 5.57
CA VAL A 72 10.59 9.66 4.53
C VAL A 72 10.93 8.17 4.66
N ASN A 73 10.19 7.31 3.95
CA ASN A 73 10.55 5.90 3.86
C ASN A 73 11.68 5.71 2.84
N HIS A 74 12.67 4.85 3.15
CA HIS A 74 13.80 4.54 2.27
C HIS A 74 13.40 4.10 0.86
N GLY A 75 12.26 3.40 0.69
CA GLY A 75 11.75 3.05 -0.63
C GLY A 75 11.47 4.28 -1.49
N ARG A 76 10.97 5.38 -0.88
CA ARG A 76 10.70 6.65 -1.58
C ARG A 76 11.99 7.37 -1.96
N VAL A 77 13.06 7.21 -1.17
CA VAL A 77 14.40 7.72 -1.52
C VAL A 77 14.93 6.98 -2.74
N SER A 78 14.82 5.65 -2.79
CA SER A 78 15.21 4.87 -3.96
C SER A 78 14.41 5.28 -5.21
N GLU A 79 13.10 5.50 -5.07
CA GLU A 79 12.24 6.01 -6.16
C GLU A 79 12.67 7.40 -6.62
N ALA A 80 12.99 8.32 -5.70
CA ALA A 80 13.45 9.67 -6.05
C ALA A 80 14.78 9.65 -6.82
N ILE A 81 15.71 8.78 -6.44
CA ILE A 81 17.04 8.69 -7.08
C ILE A 81 16.98 7.96 -8.43
N ARG A 82 16.27 6.83 -8.52
CA ARG A 82 16.34 5.92 -9.68
C ARG A 82 15.11 5.96 -10.58
N GLY A 83 14.06 6.68 -10.17
CA GLY A 83 12.75 6.63 -10.81
C GLY A 83 11.99 5.33 -10.52
N LYS A 84 10.74 5.27 -10.97
CA LYS A 84 9.96 4.02 -10.96
C LYS A 84 10.35 3.17 -12.17
N ARG A 85 10.59 1.88 -11.96
CA ARG A 85 10.68 0.92 -13.05
C ARG A 85 9.26 0.65 -13.58
N ALA A 86 9.09 0.76 -14.89
CA ALA A 86 7.84 0.44 -15.60
C ALA A 86 7.64 -1.08 -15.68
#